data_AF-A0A3M9ZSM2-F1
#
_entry.id   AF-A0A3M9ZSM2-F1
#
_cell.length_a   1.000
_cell.length_b   1.000
_cell.length_c   1.000
_cell.angle_alpha   90.00
_cell.angle_beta   90.00
_cell.angle_gamma   90.00
#
_symmetry.space_group_name_H-M   'P 1'
#
loop_
_entity.id
_entity.type
_entity.pdbx_description
1 polymer ?
#
loop_
_entity_poly.entity_id
_entity_poly.type
_entity_poly.pdbx_seq_one_letter_code
_entity_poly.pdbx_strand_id
1 'polypeptide(L)'
;MSIQVAPIRPLNHPARRTSHMYLEFDREIHLGENSAASIYVHCPIEIGVFLVVDSNKDSLDWISCNHADSRFCLYGPPDTGILCKYARVSLATDYDDSRPYVDGVMKIVLTNTLKSGQAVRKVVFPITDNSLYYEGSRSIFDGIDVTLKKRAAVGVADVKISKAETDWTKSPAWEDTTVSTAMEMGLE
;
A
#
# COMPACT_ATOMS: atom_id res chain seq x y z
N MET A 1 -23.69 21.88 -7.34
CA MET A 1 -23.50 20.47 -7.72
C MET A 1 -22.40 20.40 -8.78
N SER A 2 -21.31 19.69 -8.52
CA SER A 2 -20.22 19.48 -9.47
C SER A 2 -19.69 18.05 -9.39
N ILE A 3 -19.03 17.60 -10.45
CA ILE A 3 -18.33 16.31 -10.46
C ILE A 3 -16.85 16.57 -10.16
N GLN A 4 -16.28 15.81 -9.24
CA GLN A 4 -14.85 15.81 -8.97
C GLN A 4 -14.27 14.42 -9.20
N VAL A 5 -13.01 14.39 -9.64
CA VAL A 5 -12.22 13.17 -9.72
C VAL A 5 -11.03 13.29 -8.78
N ALA A 6 -10.72 12.22 -8.07
CA ALA A 6 -9.55 12.14 -7.22
C ALA A 6 -8.99 10.72 -7.25
N PRO A 7 -7.67 10.55 -7.13
CA PRO A 7 -7.10 9.24 -6.89
C PRO A 7 -7.59 8.74 -5.52
N ILE A 8 -7.85 7.45 -5.42
CA ILE A 8 -8.32 6.75 -4.22
C ILE A 8 -7.51 5.45 -4.05
N ARG A 9 -7.60 4.86 -2.86
CA ARG A 9 -6.97 3.57 -2.57
C ARG A 9 -7.54 2.46 -3.47
N PRO A 10 -6.71 1.50 -3.93
CA PRO A 10 -7.08 0.50 -4.93
C PRO A 10 -7.89 -0.68 -4.32
N LEU A 11 -8.99 -0.38 -3.63
CA LEU A 11 -9.76 -1.39 -2.90
C LEU A 11 -11.11 -1.72 -3.54
N ASN A 12 -11.57 -0.97 -4.53
CA ASN A 12 -12.99 -0.99 -4.93
C ASN A 12 -13.24 -1.82 -6.19
N HIS A 13 -12.31 -1.81 -7.15
CA HIS A 13 -12.40 -2.63 -8.36
C HIS A 13 -11.70 -3.98 -8.18
N PRO A 14 -12.20 -5.11 -8.73
CA PRO A 14 -13.52 -5.28 -9.32
C PRO A 14 -14.64 -5.38 -8.26
N ALA A 15 -14.29 -5.58 -6.99
CA ALA A 15 -15.20 -5.50 -5.86
C ALA A 15 -14.41 -5.24 -4.57
N ARG A 16 -14.99 -4.49 -3.64
CA ARG A 16 -14.42 -4.33 -2.29
C ARG A 16 -14.55 -5.62 -1.48
N ARG A 17 -13.42 -6.28 -1.21
CA ARG A 17 -13.36 -7.57 -0.49
C ARG A 17 -12.34 -7.64 0.65
N THR A 18 -11.47 -6.65 0.78
CA THR A 18 -10.41 -6.61 1.80
C THR A 18 -9.98 -5.18 2.09
N SER A 19 -9.28 -4.99 3.21
CA SER A 19 -8.55 -3.78 3.59
C SER A 19 -7.03 -3.91 3.42
N HIS A 20 -6.53 -5.06 2.95
CA HIS A 20 -5.11 -5.37 2.87
C HIS A 20 -4.58 -5.34 1.45
N MET A 21 -3.37 -4.82 1.27
CA MET A 21 -2.59 -4.94 0.04
C MET A 21 -1.51 -5.99 0.21
N TYR A 22 -1.24 -6.72 -0.87
CA TYR A 22 -0.07 -7.56 -1.07
C TYR A 22 0.71 -6.96 -2.23
N LEU A 23 1.85 -6.35 -1.93
CA LEU A 23 2.78 -5.84 -2.94
C LEU A 23 3.87 -6.87 -3.17
N GLU A 24 3.95 -7.42 -4.38
CA GLU A 24 5.04 -8.26 -4.84
C GLU A 24 6.05 -7.40 -5.61
N PHE A 25 7.28 -7.33 -5.13
CA PHE A 25 8.34 -6.61 -5.81
C PHE A 25 8.79 -7.39 -7.06
N ASP A 26 8.99 -6.67 -8.16
CA ASP A 26 9.51 -7.26 -9.41
C ASP A 26 10.98 -7.71 -9.30
N ARG A 27 11.69 -7.25 -8.27
CA ARG A 27 13.06 -7.62 -7.88
C ARG A 27 13.14 -7.82 -6.37
N GLU A 28 13.94 -8.80 -5.93
CA GLU A 28 14.19 -9.02 -4.51
C GLU A 28 15.06 -7.92 -3.92
N ILE A 29 14.73 -7.54 -2.68
CA ILE A 29 15.53 -6.61 -1.89
C ILE A 29 16.32 -7.40 -0.88
N HIS A 30 17.64 -7.44 -1.07
CA HIS A 30 18.55 -8.15 -0.18
C HIS A 30 19.01 -7.25 0.96
N LEU A 31 18.81 -7.72 2.18
CA LEU A 31 19.26 -7.05 3.41
C LEU A 31 20.30 -7.95 4.08
N GLY A 32 21.45 -7.37 4.41
CA GLY A 32 22.42 -8.01 5.30
C GLY A 32 21.88 -8.15 6.73
N GLU A 33 22.60 -8.87 7.57
CA GLU A 33 22.37 -8.88 9.02
C GLU A 33 22.43 -7.45 9.58
N ASN A 34 21.51 -7.10 10.49
CA ASN A 34 21.46 -5.81 11.18
C ASN A 34 21.52 -4.59 10.23
N SER A 35 20.90 -4.69 9.06
CA SER A 35 20.93 -3.67 8.02
C SER A 35 19.54 -3.14 7.72
N ALA A 36 19.48 -1.97 7.07
CA ALA A 36 18.24 -1.36 6.62
C ALA A 36 18.38 -0.84 5.18
N ALA A 37 17.28 -0.81 4.46
CA ALA A 37 17.17 -0.19 3.15
C ALA A 37 15.89 0.64 3.08
N SER A 38 15.95 1.77 2.37
CA SER A 38 14.77 2.55 2.03
C SER A 38 14.58 2.48 0.52
N ILE A 39 13.36 2.14 0.11
CA ILE A 39 12.97 2.04 -1.30
C ILE A 39 11.69 2.85 -1.53
N TYR A 40 11.49 3.26 -2.77
CA TYR A 40 10.23 3.79 -3.25
C TYR A 40 9.61 2.77 -4.20
N VAL A 41 8.29 2.60 -4.16
CA VAL A 41 7.57 1.66 -5.02
C VAL A 41 6.34 2.32 -5.65
N HIS A 42 6.00 1.90 -6.85
CA HIS A 42 4.76 2.27 -7.53
C HIS A 42 3.60 1.49 -6.92
N CYS A 43 2.86 2.11 -5.99
CA CYS A 43 1.70 1.52 -5.34
C CYS A 43 0.43 1.88 -6.15
N PRO A 44 -0.37 0.89 -6.61
CA PRO A 44 -1.54 1.16 -7.44
C PRO A 44 -2.54 2.13 -6.81
N ILE A 45 -3.25 2.87 -7.66
CA ILE A 45 -4.40 3.68 -7.28
C ILE A 45 -5.62 3.31 -8.12
N GLU A 46 -6.79 3.72 -7.65
CA GLU A 46 -8.00 3.81 -8.46
C GLU A 46 -8.38 5.30 -8.58
N ILE A 47 -9.29 5.63 -9.49
CA ILE A 47 -9.85 6.98 -9.64
C ILE A 47 -11.29 6.96 -9.16
N GLY A 48 -11.57 7.69 -8.08
CA GLY A 48 -12.92 7.93 -7.61
C GLY A 48 -13.58 9.08 -8.35
N VAL A 49 -14.84 8.90 -8.72
CA VAL A 49 -15.72 9.93 -9.26
C VAL A 49 -16.69 10.31 -8.17
N PHE A 50 -16.74 11.58 -7.83
CA PHE A 50 -17.52 12.11 -6.71
C PHE A 50 -18.53 13.13 -7.19
N LEU A 51 -19.73 13.04 -6.64
CA LEU A 51 -20.71 14.10 -6.70
C LEU A 51 -20.51 15.04 -5.52
N VAL A 52 -20.29 16.32 -5.80
CA VAL A 52 -20.12 17.35 -4.79
C VAL A 52 -21.36 18.23 -4.74
N VAL A 53 -22.09 18.13 -3.63
CA VAL A 53 -23.23 19.00 -3.31
C VAL A 53 -22.89 19.72 -2.02
N ASP A 54 -22.79 21.04 -2.09
CA ASP A 54 -22.27 21.89 -1.03
C ASP A 54 -20.87 21.42 -0.55
N SER A 55 -20.75 21.01 0.71
CA SER A 55 -19.51 20.46 1.29
C SER A 55 -19.46 18.93 1.31
N ASN A 56 -20.54 18.25 0.89
CA ASN A 56 -20.61 16.79 0.91
C ASN A 56 -20.07 16.22 -0.40
N LYS A 57 -19.24 15.17 -0.27
CA LYS A 57 -18.71 14.41 -1.40
C LYS A 57 -19.25 12.99 -1.33
N ASP A 58 -20.18 12.67 -2.23
CA ASP A 58 -20.73 11.33 -2.35
C ASP A 58 -20.00 10.57 -3.46
N SER A 59 -19.60 9.32 -3.17
CA SER A 59 -18.99 8.45 -4.18
C SER A 59 -20.03 8.05 -5.22
N LEU A 60 -19.74 8.31 -6.50
CA LEU A 60 -20.60 7.98 -7.63
C LEU A 60 -20.12 6.72 -8.35
N ASP A 61 -18.82 6.65 -8.62
CA ASP A 61 -18.18 5.53 -9.33
C ASP A 61 -16.68 5.47 -9.03
N TRP A 62 -16.02 4.37 -9.43
CA TRP A 62 -14.58 4.22 -9.37
C TRP A 62 -14.04 3.46 -10.58
N ILE A 63 -12.87 3.89 -11.05
CA ILE A 63 -12.25 3.35 -12.25
C ILE A 63 -10.83 2.90 -11.88
N SER A 64 -10.48 1.66 -12.23
CA SER A 64 -9.09 1.22 -12.25
C SER A 64 -8.54 1.43 -13.67
N CYS A 65 -7.45 2.19 -13.78
CA CYS A 65 -6.77 2.42 -15.06
C CYS A 65 -5.81 1.29 -15.43
N ASN A 66 -5.66 0.26 -14.58
CA ASN A 66 -4.80 -0.88 -14.82
C ASN A 66 -5.49 -2.19 -14.43
N HIS A 67 -5.95 -2.93 -15.44
CA HIS A 67 -6.61 -4.23 -15.23
C HIS A 67 -5.71 -5.26 -14.52
N ALA A 68 -4.38 -5.15 -14.62
CA ALA A 68 -3.47 -6.06 -13.92
C ALA A 68 -3.56 -5.94 -12.39
N ASP A 69 -4.05 -4.82 -11.88
CA ASP A 69 -4.22 -4.56 -10.44
C ASP A 69 -5.59 -5.04 -9.94
N SER A 70 -6.38 -5.72 -10.78
CA SER A 70 -7.71 -6.24 -10.45
C SER A 70 -7.69 -7.64 -9.83
N ARG A 71 -6.61 -8.00 -9.13
CA ARG A 71 -6.39 -9.36 -8.61
C ARG A 71 -6.46 -9.42 -7.10
N PHE A 72 -6.83 -10.59 -6.58
CA PHE A 72 -6.76 -10.91 -5.17
C PHE A 72 -5.83 -12.11 -4.96
N CYS A 73 -5.20 -12.18 -3.80
CA CYS A 73 -4.44 -13.34 -3.36
C CYS A 73 -4.78 -13.65 -1.90
N LEU A 74 -4.58 -14.90 -1.49
CA LEU A 74 -4.64 -15.27 -0.08
C LEU A 74 -3.21 -15.27 0.47
N TYR A 75 -2.97 -14.52 1.54
CA TYR A 75 -1.73 -14.55 2.28
C TYR A 75 -1.87 -15.44 3.53
N GLY A 76 -1.17 -16.56 3.54
CA GLY A 76 -1.24 -17.56 4.62
C GLY A 76 -2.10 -18.78 4.25
N PRO A 77 -2.34 -19.68 5.24
CA PRO A 77 -3.06 -20.92 5.01
C PRO A 77 -4.52 -20.71 4.56
N PRO A 78 -5.14 -21.66 3.84
CA PRO A 78 -6.53 -21.54 3.35
C PRO A 78 -7.59 -21.23 4.41
N ASP A 79 -7.37 -21.65 5.65
CA ASP A 79 -8.32 -21.55 6.77
C ASP A 79 -8.16 -20.27 7.62
N THR A 80 -6.97 -19.69 7.65
CA THR A 80 -6.58 -18.58 8.56
C THR A 80 -5.90 -17.41 7.84
N GLY A 81 -5.69 -17.54 6.53
CA GLY A 81 -5.04 -16.53 5.71
C GLY A 81 -5.85 -15.25 5.56
N ILE A 82 -5.16 -14.20 5.14
CA ILE A 82 -5.72 -12.88 4.92
C ILE A 82 -5.92 -12.70 3.42
N LEU A 83 -7.15 -12.42 3.02
CA LEU A 83 -7.44 -12.03 1.65
C LEU A 83 -6.81 -10.66 1.40
N CYS A 84 -5.99 -10.54 0.37
CA CYS A 84 -5.30 -9.30 0.02
C CYS A 84 -5.62 -8.90 -1.42
N LYS A 85 -5.63 -7.60 -1.66
CA LYS A 85 -5.57 -7.02 -2.99
C LYS A 85 -4.14 -7.16 -3.49
N TYR A 86 -3.97 -7.80 -4.64
CA TYR A 86 -2.65 -8.17 -5.16
C TYR A 86 -2.17 -7.20 -6.22
N ALA A 87 -0.92 -6.76 -6.10
CA ALA A 87 -0.23 -6.01 -7.14
C ALA A 87 1.24 -6.42 -7.24
N ARG A 88 1.74 -6.54 -8.47
CA ARG A 88 3.18 -6.66 -8.73
C ARG A 88 3.70 -5.28 -9.07
N VAL A 89 4.69 -4.80 -8.33
CA VAL A 89 5.15 -3.41 -8.37
C VAL A 89 6.65 -3.33 -8.70
N SER A 90 7.03 -2.25 -9.37
CA SER A 90 8.42 -1.90 -9.64
C SER A 90 8.89 -0.81 -8.68
N LEU A 91 10.21 -0.73 -8.49
CA LEU A 91 10.83 0.36 -7.75
C LEU A 91 10.58 1.70 -8.48
N ALA A 92 10.29 2.72 -7.71
CA ALA A 92 10.26 4.12 -8.11
C ALA A 92 11.58 4.80 -7.71
N THR A 93 11.89 5.90 -8.36
CA THR A 93 13.11 6.68 -8.08
C THR A 93 12.95 7.51 -6.81
N ASP A 94 11.84 8.23 -6.70
CA ASP A 94 11.46 9.08 -5.59
C ASP A 94 9.94 9.40 -5.67
N TYR A 95 9.44 10.34 -4.87
CA TYR A 95 8.03 10.72 -4.86
C TYR A 95 7.52 11.40 -6.14
N ASP A 96 8.41 11.89 -7.02
CA ASP A 96 8.03 12.51 -8.29
C ASP A 96 7.80 11.48 -9.41
N ASP A 97 8.19 10.22 -9.19
CA ASP A 97 8.09 9.12 -10.16
C ASP A 97 6.70 8.42 -10.17
N SER A 98 5.63 9.13 -9.78
CA SER A 98 4.27 8.58 -9.86
C SER A 98 3.76 8.55 -11.30
N ARG A 99 3.06 7.48 -11.71
CA ARG A 99 2.43 7.43 -13.04
C ARG A 99 0.98 7.91 -12.98
N PRO A 100 0.64 9.01 -13.68
CA PRO A 100 -0.70 9.58 -13.67
C PRO A 100 -1.81 8.55 -13.81
N TYR A 101 -2.72 8.58 -12.84
CA TYR A 101 -3.94 7.76 -12.79
C TYR A 101 -3.74 6.24 -12.65
N VAL A 102 -2.50 5.75 -12.57
CA VAL A 102 -2.18 4.32 -12.49
C VAL A 102 -1.65 3.96 -11.12
N ASP A 103 -0.68 4.71 -10.62
CA ASP A 103 -0.09 4.50 -9.30
C ASP A 103 0.34 5.81 -8.64
N GLY A 104 0.48 5.73 -7.33
CA GLY A 104 1.22 6.70 -6.54
C GLY A 104 2.51 6.09 -6.01
N VAL A 105 3.39 6.93 -5.47
CA VAL A 105 4.63 6.47 -4.88
C VAL A 105 4.46 6.23 -3.38
N MET A 106 4.90 5.06 -2.91
CA MET A 106 4.98 4.72 -1.48
C MET A 106 6.43 4.49 -1.09
N LYS A 107 6.88 5.12 0.01
CA LYS A 107 8.17 4.83 0.62
C LYS A 107 8.05 3.62 1.56
N ILE A 108 8.96 2.67 1.41
CA ILE A 108 9.07 1.49 2.28
C ILE A 108 10.45 1.50 2.92
N VAL A 109 10.51 1.45 4.25
CA VAL A 109 11.75 1.28 5.01
C VAL A 109 11.81 -0.14 5.52
N LEU A 110 12.72 -0.95 5.00
CA LEU A 110 12.92 -2.33 5.43
C LEU A 110 14.10 -2.37 6.40
N THR A 111 13.91 -2.97 7.58
CA THR A 111 14.95 -3.13 8.61
C THR A 111 15.07 -4.60 8.98
N ASN A 112 16.25 -5.18 8.81
CA ASN A 112 16.55 -6.54 9.22
C ASN A 112 17.30 -6.54 10.56
N THR A 113 16.65 -7.00 11.62
CA THR A 113 17.24 -7.16 12.97
C THR A 113 17.69 -8.61 13.26
N LEU A 114 17.60 -9.48 12.27
CA LEU A 114 18.00 -10.89 12.38
C LEU A 114 19.51 -11.05 12.18
N LYS A 115 20.03 -12.15 12.73
CA LYS A 115 21.44 -12.55 12.62
C LYS A 115 21.80 -13.23 11.30
N SER A 116 20.99 -13.02 10.27
CA SER A 116 21.19 -13.59 8.95
C SER A 116 20.65 -12.62 7.89
N GLY A 117 21.23 -12.67 6.71
CA GLY A 117 20.71 -11.93 5.56
C GLY A 117 19.30 -12.41 5.20
N GLN A 118 18.49 -11.50 4.67
CA GLN A 118 17.11 -11.74 4.28
C GLN A 118 16.86 -11.22 2.87
N ALA A 119 16.09 -11.95 2.08
CA ALA A 119 15.59 -11.50 0.79
C ALA A 119 14.09 -11.17 0.93
N VAL A 120 13.73 -9.91 0.70
CA VAL A 120 12.34 -9.44 0.78
C VAL A 120 11.80 -9.29 -0.62
N ARG A 121 10.76 -10.07 -0.95
CA ARG A 121 10.10 -10.05 -2.26
C ARG A 121 8.65 -9.54 -2.20
N LYS A 122 8.08 -9.47 -1.01
CA LYS A 122 6.67 -9.13 -0.80
C LYS A 122 6.48 -8.38 0.51
N VAL A 123 5.48 -7.51 0.56
CA VAL A 123 4.98 -6.91 1.80
C VAL A 123 3.46 -6.92 1.78
N VAL A 124 2.87 -7.23 2.93
CA VAL A 124 1.44 -7.25 3.18
C VAL A 124 1.11 -6.28 4.30
N PHE A 125 0.14 -5.41 4.09
CA PHE A 125 -0.21 -4.35 5.06
C PHE A 125 -1.67 -3.86 4.87
N PRO A 126 -2.29 -3.30 5.92
CA PRO A 126 -3.62 -2.70 5.83
C PRO A 126 -3.56 -1.32 5.16
N ILE A 127 -3.86 -1.24 3.86
CA ILE A 127 -3.81 0.04 3.13
C ILE A 127 -4.87 1.05 3.60
N THR A 128 -5.90 0.59 4.32
CA THR A 128 -6.91 1.45 4.95
C THR A 128 -6.34 2.40 6.00
N ASP A 129 -5.13 2.14 6.48
CA ASP A 129 -4.47 2.99 7.47
C ASP A 129 -3.46 3.95 6.81
N ASN A 130 -3.08 3.71 5.55
CA ASN A 130 -2.27 4.62 4.74
C ASN A 130 -3.16 5.68 4.09
N SER A 131 -2.84 6.95 4.30
CA SER A 131 -3.42 8.06 3.55
C SER A 131 -2.82 8.10 2.13
N LEU A 132 -3.64 8.51 1.17
CA LEU A 132 -3.23 8.85 -0.18
C LEU A 132 -3.32 10.37 -0.36
N TYR A 133 -2.35 10.96 -1.02
CA TYR A 133 -2.24 12.39 -1.29
C TYR A 133 -2.02 12.62 -2.78
N TYR A 134 -2.45 13.76 -3.30
CA TYR A 134 -2.28 14.09 -4.71
C TYR A 134 -2.11 15.59 -4.95
N GLU A 135 -1.37 15.89 -6.02
CA GLU A 135 -1.17 17.22 -6.56
C GLU A 135 -1.17 17.14 -8.09
N GLY A 136 -2.16 17.78 -8.72
CA GLY A 136 -2.40 17.59 -10.14
C GLY A 136 -2.70 16.14 -10.47
N SER A 137 -1.88 15.53 -11.32
CA SER A 137 -1.97 14.12 -11.71
C SER A 137 -1.04 13.19 -10.92
N ARG A 138 -0.20 13.74 -10.02
CA ARG A 138 0.73 12.97 -9.21
C ARG A 138 0.07 12.47 -7.94
N SER A 139 0.56 11.36 -7.40
CA SER A 139 0.01 10.77 -6.19
C SER A 139 1.09 10.12 -5.33
N ILE A 140 0.96 10.24 -4.01
CA ILE A 140 1.86 9.62 -3.03
C ILE A 140 1.07 9.02 -1.88
N PHE A 141 1.62 7.99 -1.25
CA PHE A 141 1.05 7.38 -0.06
C PHE A 141 1.86 7.70 1.19
N ASP A 142 1.20 7.64 2.34
CA ASP A 142 1.90 7.33 3.59
C ASP A 142 2.78 6.09 3.37
N GLY A 143 4.01 6.13 3.87
CA GLY A 143 4.95 5.03 3.81
C GLY A 143 4.67 3.93 4.82
N ILE A 144 5.52 2.91 4.78
CA ILE A 144 5.54 1.84 5.79
C ILE A 144 6.95 1.50 6.23
N ASP A 145 7.10 1.21 7.51
CA ASP A 145 8.33 0.72 8.13
C ASP A 145 8.14 -0.77 8.45
N VAL A 146 8.93 -1.63 7.82
CA VAL A 146 8.88 -3.08 7.96
C VAL A 146 10.11 -3.55 8.72
N THR A 147 9.91 -4.13 9.90
CA THR A 147 10.99 -4.67 10.73
C THR A 147 10.97 -6.18 10.76
N LEU A 148 11.95 -6.83 10.13
CA LEU A 148 12.18 -8.27 10.22
C LEU A 148 12.86 -8.58 11.56
N LYS A 149 12.20 -9.35 12.41
CA LYS A 149 12.64 -9.66 13.77
C LYS A 149 12.32 -11.09 14.16
N LYS A 150 12.98 -11.59 15.20
CA LYS A 150 12.69 -12.92 15.75
C LYS A 150 11.63 -12.78 16.84
N ARG A 151 10.57 -13.58 16.78
CA ARG A 151 9.58 -13.74 17.85
C ARG A 151 9.49 -15.20 18.22
N ALA A 152 9.84 -15.53 19.47
CA ALA A 152 10.05 -16.91 19.91
C ALA A 152 11.00 -17.67 18.96
N ALA A 153 10.53 -18.74 18.31
CA ALA A 153 11.31 -19.54 17.37
C ALA A 153 11.16 -19.10 15.91
N VAL A 154 10.26 -18.16 15.59
CA VAL A 154 9.85 -17.84 14.21
C VAL A 154 10.32 -16.43 13.82
N GLY A 155 10.70 -16.28 12.55
CA GLY A 155 10.96 -14.98 11.95
C GLY A 155 9.65 -14.30 11.57
N VAL A 156 9.44 -13.07 12.05
CA VAL A 156 8.26 -12.26 11.75
C VAL A 156 8.66 -10.91 11.17
N ALA A 157 7.85 -10.34 10.30
CA ALA A 157 7.95 -8.95 9.91
C ALA A 157 6.84 -8.14 10.56
N ASP A 158 7.21 -7.08 11.26
CA ASP A 158 6.30 -6.11 11.88
C ASP A 158 6.16 -4.90 10.97
N VAL A 159 4.94 -4.53 10.59
CA VAL A 159 4.67 -3.42 9.68
C VAL A 159 4.02 -2.27 10.43
N LYS A 160 4.62 -1.08 10.32
CA LYS A 160 4.10 0.19 10.86
C LYS A 160 3.96 1.21 9.76
N ILE A 161 3.09 2.19 9.95
CA ILE A 161 2.85 3.24 8.96
C ILE A 161 3.69 4.45 9.32
N SER A 162 4.37 5.00 8.32
CA SER A 162 5.13 6.24 8.43
C SER A 162 4.44 7.31 7.60
N LYS A 163 4.05 8.42 8.23
CA LYS A 163 3.32 9.48 7.53
C LYS A 163 4.20 10.15 6.48
N ALA A 164 3.63 10.45 5.31
CA ALA A 164 4.30 11.29 4.33
C ALA A 164 4.33 12.74 4.81
N GLU A 165 5.50 13.38 4.76
CA GLU A 165 5.63 14.83 4.99
C GLU A 165 5.31 15.55 3.68
N THR A 166 4.09 16.07 3.57
CA THR A 166 3.60 16.73 2.35
C THR A 166 2.51 17.75 2.66
N ASP A 167 2.41 18.77 1.80
CA ASP A 167 1.33 19.76 1.75
C ASP A 167 0.26 19.42 0.68
N TRP A 168 0.37 18.24 0.04
CA TRP A 168 -0.54 17.79 -1.01
C TRP A 168 -1.95 17.54 -0.49
N THR A 169 -2.91 17.57 -1.42
CA THR A 169 -4.32 17.35 -1.07
C THR A 169 -4.52 15.90 -0.66
N LYS A 170 -5.04 15.67 0.55
CA LYS A 170 -5.41 14.32 0.98
C LYS A 170 -6.60 13.80 0.17
N SER A 171 -6.46 12.62 -0.39
CA SER A 171 -7.51 11.87 -1.07
C SER A 171 -8.73 11.69 -0.15
N PRO A 172 -9.96 11.76 -0.70
CA PRO A 172 -11.14 11.25 -0.01
C PRO A 172 -10.94 9.79 0.42
N ALA A 173 -11.42 9.47 1.62
CA ALA A 173 -11.42 8.15 2.20
C ALA A 173 -12.76 7.94 2.91
N TRP A 174 -13.39 6.78 2.69
CA TRP A 174 -14.68 6.40 3.29
C TRP A 174 -14.60 5.06 4.02
N GLU A 175 -13.41 4.48 4.07
CA GLU A 175 -13.10 3.30 4.84
C GLU A 175 -12.97 3.63 6.31
N ASP A 176 -13.58 2.80 7.16
CA ASP A 176 -13.21 2.74 8.57
C ASP A 176 -11.72 2.38 8.65
N THR A 177 -10.96 3.19 9.40
CA THR A 177 -9.57 2.88 9.73
C THR A 177 -9.54 1.56 10.49
N THR A 178 -8.65 0.64 10.11
CA THR A 178 -8.46 -0.57 10.91
C THR A 178 -7.82 -0.17 12.24
N VAL A 179 -8.33 -0.68 13.37
CA VAL A 179 -7.71 -0.46 14.68
C VAL A 179 -6.32 -1.07 14.60
N SER A 180 -5.29 -0.22 14.56
CA SER A 180 -3.89 -0.55 14.30
C SER A 180 -3.44 -1.75 15.13
N THR A 181 -3.46 -2.92 14.51
CA THR A 181 -2.90 -4.13 15.08
C THR A 181 -1.68 -4.42 14.25
N ALA A 182 -0.50 -4.35 14.87
CA ALA A 182 0.77 -4.72 14.24
C ALA A 182 0.57 -6.00 13.41
N MET A 183 0.77 -5.90 12.10
CA MET A 183 0.58 -7.03 11.21
C MET A 183 1.86 -7.85 11.18
N GLU A 184 1.75 -9.15 11.47
CA GLU A 184 2.89 -10.07 11.42
C GLU A 184 2.90 -10.84 10.11
N MET A 185 4.00 -10.73 9.36
CA MET A 185 4.27 -11.61 8.22
C MET A 185 5.26 -12.71 8.61
N GLY A 186 5.05 -13.94 8.17
CA GLY A 186 6.06 -15.00 8.27
C GLY A 186 7.18 -14.74 7.26
N LEU A 187 8.41 -15.03 7.66
CA LEU A 187 9.55 -15.08 6.76
C LEU A 187 9.65 -16.51 6.21
N GLU A 188 9.62 -16.66 4.88
CA GLU A 188 9.86 -17.93 4.17
C GLU A 188 11.33 -18.01 3.73
#